data_AF-A0A961IRT2-F1
#
_entry.id   AF-A0A961IRT2-F1
#
_cell.length_a   1.000
_cell.length_b   1.000
_cell.length_c   1.000
_cell.angle_alpha   90.00
_cell.angle_beta   90.00
_cell.angle_gamma   90.00
#
_symmetry.space_group_name_H-M   'P 1'
#
loop_
_entity.id
_entity.type
_entity.pdbx_description
1 polymer ?
#
loop_
_entity_poly.entity_id
_entity_poly.type
_entity_poly.pdbx_seq_one_letter_code
_entity_poly.pdbx_strand_id
1 'polypeptide(L)'
;MTTAIYILLAQGALGAFDTFYYHEYRARLPSTPKHWRELILHGLRNVAYGVIFLCLAWTELFGAWAAAFGALLLFEIVVTLLDFLEEDRRRPLFAGERITHTLMAILYGAFLAHLLPILFTRLLAPTRVRAAHNETWLAYLLTALALGVLCFAVRDLTKASEMQRRDDAALRVR
;
A
#
# COMPACT_ATOMS: atom_id res chain seq x y z
N MET A 1 -11.80 -11.57 11.83
CA MET A 1 -11.45 -11.34 10.41
C MET A 1 -12.33 -10.34 9.73
N THR A 2 -13.65 -10.50 9.77
CA THR A 2 -14.61 -9.58 9.14
C THR A 2 -14.36 -8.10 9.48
N THR A 3 -14.16 -7.76 10.77
CA THR A 3 -13.83 -6.39 11.19
C THR A 3 -12.54 -5.86 10.55
N ALA A 4 -11.49 -6.68 10.47
CA ALA A 4 -10.23 -6.29 9.83
C ALA A 4 -10.45 -5.99 8.34
N ILE A 5 -11.27 -6.79 7.64
CA ILE A 5 -11.60 -6.54 6.24
C ILE A 5 -12.35 -5.22 6.07
N TYR A 6 -13.35 -4.92 6.90
CA TYR A 6 -14.07 -3.63 6.81
C TYR A 6 -13.16 -2.43 7.06
N ILE A 7 -12.27 -2.51 8.04
CA ILE A 7 -11.27 -1.45 8.29
C ILE A 7 -10.35 -1.31 7.08
N LEU A 8 -9.91 -2.43 6.50
CA LEU A 8 -9.05 -2.44 5.32
C LEU A 8 -9.76 -1.89 4.06
N LEU A 9 -11.07 -2.08 3.92
CA LEU A 9 -11.85 -1.44 2.86
C LEU A 9 -11.91 0.08 3.05
N ALA A 10 -12.12 0.56 4.27
CA ALA A 10 -12.06 1.99 4.58
C ALA A 10 -10.66 2.57 4.31
N GLN A 11 -9.61 1.82 4.66
CA GLN A 11 -8.22 2.14 4.32
C GLN A 11 -8.02 2.26 2.81
N GLY A 12 -8.52 1.29 2.03
CA GLY A 12 -8.45 1.32 0.57
C GLY A 12 -9.17 2.54 -0.04
N ALA A 13 -10.33 2.91 0.49
CA ALA A 13 -11.06 4.10 0.05
C ALA A 13 -10.28 5.40 0.35
N LEU A 14 -9.68 5.52 1.54
CA LEU A 14 -8.85 6.68 1.89
C LEU A 14 -7.56 6.73 1.08
N GLY A 15 -6.91 5.60 0.83
CA GLY A 15 -5.73 5.53 -0.03
C GLY A 15 -6.04 5.93 -1.48
N ALA A 16 -7.21 5.55 -2.00
CA ALA A 16 -7.69 6.02 -3.29
C ALA A 16 -7.92 7.54 -3.28
N PHE A 17 -8.59 8.07 -2.25
CA PHE A 17 -8.78 9.51 -2.10
C PHE A 17 -7.44 10.27 -2.05
N ASP A 18 -6.48 9.81 -1.25
CA ASP A 18 -5.14 10.39 -1.15
C ASP A 18 -4.45 10.45 -2.52
N THR A 19 -4.50 9.34 -3.25
CA THR A 19 -3.91 9.22 -4.59
C THR A 19 -4.56 10.19 -5.58
N PHE A 20 -5.88 10.16 -5.72
CA PHE A 20 -6.56 10.99 -6.71
C PHE A 20 -6.54 12.47 -6.35
N TYR A 21 -6.77 12.81 -5.07
CA TYR A 21 -6.93 14.18 -4.65
C TYR A 21 -5.59 14.86 -4.39
N TYR A 22 -4.74 14.30 -3.53
CA TYR A 22 -3.48 14.93 -3.18
C TYR A 22 -2.41 14.65 -4.23
N HIS A 23 -2.20 13.40 -4.63
CA HIS A 23 -1.05 13.08 -5.46
C HIS A 23 -1.24 13.47 -6.93
N GLU A 24 -2.42 13.22 -7.49
CA GLU A 24 -2.72 13.55 -8.89
C GLU A 24 -3.18 15.00 -9.07
N TYR A 25 -4.26 15.38 -8.38
CA TYR A 25 -4.89 16.68 -8.63
C TYR A 25 -4.08 17.84 -8.05
N ARG A 26 -3.68 17.76 -6.78
CA ARG A 26 -3.01 18.87 -6.06
C ARG A 26 -1.51 18.92 -6.33
N ALA A 27 -0.78 17.83 -6.06
CA ALA A 27 0.67 17.77 -6.13
C ALA A 27 1.20 17.47 -7.54
N ARG A 28 0.39 16.85 -8.40
CA ARG A 28 0.77 16.42 -9.76
C ARG A 28 2.10 15.66 -9.76
N LEU A 29 2.25 14.76 -8.79
CA LEU A 29 3.46 13.96 -8.56
C LEU A 29 3.97 13.28 -9.82
N PRO A 30 3.13 12.60 -10.63
CA PRO A 30 3.57 11.92 -11.84
C PRO A 30 4.05 12.84 -12.97
N SER A 31 3.96 14.16 -12.80
CA SER A 31 4.38 15.17 -13.78
C SER A 31 5.57 16.00 -13.30
N THR A 32 6.09 15.75 -12.09
CA THR A 32 7.16 16.55 -11.48
C THR A 32 8.46 15.75 -11.38
N PRO A 33 9.49 16.01 -12.22
CA PRO A 33 10.65 15.12 -12.38
C PRO A 33 11.47 14.81 -11.12
N LYS A 34 11.46 15.70 -10.13
CA LYS A 34 12.27 15.58 -8.90
C LYS A 34 11.69 14.62 -7.85
N HIS A 35 10.47 14.12 -8.04
CA HIS A 35 9.77 13.27 -7.07
C HIS A 35 9.77 11.78 -7.44
N TRP A 36 10.72 11.33 -8.27
CA TRP A 36 10.77 9.93 -8.72
C TRP A 36 10.92 8.94 -7.56
N ARG A 37 11.60 9.31 -6.47
CA ARG A 37 11.75 8.48 -5.27
C ARG A 37 10.43 8.26 -4.53
N GLU A 38 9.69 9.34 -4.31
CA GLU A 38 8.34 9.32 -3.73
C GLU A 38 7.43 8.42 -4.59
N LEU A 39 7.51 8.56 -5.91
CA LEU A 39 6.73 7.74 -6.83
C LEU A 39 7.12 6.23 -6.82
N ILE A 40 8.40 5.90 -6.55
CA ILE A 40 8.80 4.50 -6.29
C ILE A 40 8.18 3.98 -5.00
N LEU A 41 8.25 4.76 -3.92
CA LEU A 41 7.70 4.37 -2.62
C LEU A 41 6.18 4.15 -2.71
N HIS A 42 5.46 5.05 -3.38
CA HIS A 42 4.03 4.88 -3.67
C HIS A 42 3.76 3.63 -4.52
N GLY A 43 4.57 3.39 -5.54
CA GLY A 43 4.49 2.18 -6.36
C GLY A 43 4.67 0.90 -5.54
N LEU A 44 5.69 0.85 -4.69
CA LEU A 44 5.96 -0.30 -3.80
C LEU A 44 4.84 -0.51 -2.78
N ARG A 45 4.33 0.57 -2.18
CA ARG A 45 3.18 0.55 -1.27
C ARG A 45 1.95 -0.03 -1.97
N ASN A 46 1.67 0.42 -3.20
CA ASN A 46 0.55 -0.07 -4.00
C ASN A 46 0.70 -1.55 -4.38
N VAL A 47 1.91 -2.04 -4.67
CA VAL A 47 2.16 -3.49 -4.84
C VAL A 47 1.84 -4.24 -3.55
N ALA A 48 2.33 -3.77 -2.40
CA ALA A 48 2.11 -4.43 -1.12
C ALA A 48 0.61 -4.53 -0.80
N TYR A 49 -0.14 -3.43 -0.92
CA TYR A 49 -1.59 -3.44 -0.73
C TYR A 49 -2.30 -4.34 -1.73
N GLY A 50 -1.88 -4.36 -3.00
CA GLY A 50 -2.44 -5.25 -4.02
C GLY A 50 -2.34 -6.73 -3.63
N VAL A 51 -1.16 -7.14 -3.14
CA VAL A 51 -0.94 -8.50 -2.63
C VAL A 51 -1.73 -8.75 -1.35
N ILE A 52 -1.77 -7.79 -0.41
CA ILE A 52 -2.54 -7.90 0.84
C ILE A 52 -4.03 -8.12 0.55
N PHE A 53 -4.62 -7.32 -0.33
CA PHE A 53 -6.02 -7.44 -0.72
C PHE A 53 -6.32 -8.80 -1.35
N LEU A 54 -5.49 -9.29 -2.28
CA LEU A 54 -5.70 -10.60 -2.91
C LEU A 54 -5.56 -11.76 -1.92
N CYS A 55 -4.55 -11.71 -1.06
CA CYS A 55 -4.36 -12.71 -0.01
C CYS A 55 -5.58 -12.77 0.89
N LEU A 56 -6.08 -11.63 1.37
CA LEU A 56 -7.22 -11.58 2.27
C LEU A 56 -8.56 -11.87 1.58
N ALA A 57 -8.68 -11.61 0.28
CA ALA A 57 -9.89 -11.91 -0.48
C ALA A 57 -10.14 -13.42 -0.59
N TRP A 58 -9.10 -14.19 -0.92
CA TRP A 58 -9.26 -15.57 -1.39
C TRP A 58 -8.57 -16.62 -0.54
N THR A 59 -7.65 -16.22 0.36
CA THR A 59 -6.80 -17.18 1.05
C THR A 59 -6.75 -16.98 2.55
N GLU A 60 -6.49 -18.07 3.25
CA GLU A 60 -5.99 -18.08 4.60
C GLU A 60 -4.63 -18.76 4.61
N LEU A 61 -3.64 -18.03 5.11
CA LEU A 61 -2.24 -18.41 5.10
C LEU A 61 -1.84 -18.95 6.47
N PHE A 62 -1.18 -20.11 6.51
CA PHE A 62 -0.73 -20.79 7.73
C PHE A 62 0.76 -21.14 7.66
N GLY A 63 1.41 -21.28 8.82
CA GLY A 63 2.82 -21.61 8.94
C GLY A 63 3.73 -20.63 8.20
N ALA A 64 4.60 -21.13 7.32
CA ALA A 64 5.52 -20.29 6.56
C ALA A 64 4.83 -19.21 5.70
N TRP A 65 3.61 -19.49 5.21
CA TRP A 65 2.84 -18.49 4.45
C TRP A 65 2.30 -17.37 5.35
N ALA A 66 1.93 -17.68 6.59
CA ALA A 66 1.56 -16.67 7.57
C ALA A 66 2.77 -15.79 7.93
N ALA A 67 3.98 -16.39 8.04
CA ALA A 67 5.22 -15.66 8.26
C ALA A 67 5.54 -14.71 7.09
N ALA A 68 5.46 -15.20 5.85
CA ALA A 68 5.67 -14.40 4.65
C ALA A 68 4.66 -13.23 4.55
N PHE A 69 3.40 -13.49 4.89
CA PHE A 69 2.38 -12.43 4.96
C PHE A 69 2.67 -11.40 6.06
N GLY A 70 3.15 -11.84 7.23
CA GLY A 70 3.62 -10.94 8.28
C GLY A 70 4.79 -10.07 7.84
N ALA A 71 5.75 -10.64 7.10
CA ALA A 71 6.86 -9.90 6.52
C ALA A 71 6.40 -8.88 5.48
N LEU A 72 5.38 -9.20 4.67
CA LEU A 72 4.77 -8.26 3.73
C LEU A 72 4.10 -7.08 4.45
N LEU A 73 3.38 -7.32 5.55
CA LEU A 73 2.79 -6.25 6.36
C LEU A 73 3.88 -5.35 6.97
N LEU A 74 4.98 -5.94 7.46
CA LEU A 74 6.12 -5.17 7.98
C LEU A 74 6.80 -4.36 6.88
N PHE A 75 6.97 -4.96 5.69
CA PHE A 75 7.50 -4.25 4.53
C PHE A 75 6.65 -3.03 4.17
N GLU A 76 5.32 -3.17 4.15
CA GLU A 76 4.42 -2.04 3.92
C GLU A 76 4.62 -0.94 4.96
N ILE A 77 4.73 -1.28 6.26
CA ILE A 77 4.98 -0.28 7.32
C ILE A 77 6.29 0.47 7.05
N VAL A 78 7.37 -0.26 6.73
CA VAL A 78 8.67 0.36 6.46
C VAL A 78 8.59 1.27 5.24
N VAL A 79 7.94 0.86 4.15
CA VAL A 79 7.75 1.70 2.96
C VAL A 79 6.96 2.95 3.31
N THR A 80 5.86 2.84 4.05
CA THR A 80 5.03 3.97 4.48
C THR A 80 5.81 4.95 5.37
N LEU A 81 6.67 4.46 6.27
CA LEU A 81 7.54 5.33 7.07
C LEU A 81 8.61 6.04 6.23
N LEU A 82 9.21 5.33 5.26
CA LEU A 82 10.17 5.93 4.33
C LEU A 82 9.51 6.99 3.44
N ASP A 83 8.26 6.78 3.07
CA ASP A 83 7.43 7.72 2.30
C ASP A 83 7.26 9.03 3.06
N PHE A 84 6.80 8.97 4.32
CA PHE A 84 6.67 10.17 5.16
C PHE A 84 7.99 10.95 5.28
N LEU A 85 9.12 10.24 5.41
CA LEU A 85 10.43 10.87 5.48
C LEU A 85 10.88 11.49 4.15
N GLU A 86 10.55 10.90 3.00
CA GLU A 86 10.88 11.47 1.69
C GLU A 86 9.99 12.67 1.39
N GLU A 87 8.69 12.60 1.68
CA GLU A 87 7.73 13.68 1.49
C GLU A 87 8.11 14.93 2.29
N ASP A 88 8.36 14.79 3.61
CA ASP A 88 8.75 15.91 4.47
C ASP A 88 10.09 16.56 4.03
N ARG A 89 10.98 15.81 3.36
CA ARG A 89 12.25 16.35 2.83
C ARG A 89 12.10 17.10 1.51
N ARG A 90 11.13 16.72 0.67
CA ARG A 90 11.06 17.16 -0.72
C ARG A 90 10.05 18.27 -0.96
N ARG A 91 8.94 18.29 -0.22
CA ARG A 91 7.88 19.27 -0.40
C ARG A 91 7.12 19.55 0.88
N PRO A 92 6.57 20.77 1.06
CA PRO A 92 5.59 21.00 2.12
C PRO A 92 4.31 20.21 1.82
N LEU A 93 3.91 19.34 2.74
CA LEU A 93 2.63 18.62 2.70
C LEU A 93 1.45 19.58 2.89
N PHE A 94 0.35 19.34 2.18
CA PHE A 94 -0.89 20.07 2.47
C PHE A 94 -1.42 19.67 3.85
N ALA A 95 -2.03 20.61 4.59
CA ALA A 95 -2.57 20.31 5.93
C ALA A 95 -3.57 19.13 5.89
N GLY A 96 -4.43 19.09 4.87
CA GLY A 96 -5.38 18.00 4.68
C GLY A 96 -4.72 16.66 4.34
N GLU A 97 -3.61 16.66 3.59
CA GLU A 97 -2.84 15.46 3.24
C GLU A 97 -2.25 14.83 4.50
N ARG A 98 -1.66 15.66 5.38
CA ARG A 98 -1.14 15.23 6.68
C ARG A 98 -2.22 14.62 7.58
N ILE A 99 -3.43 15.20 7.57
CA ILE A 99 -4.59 14.65 8.29
C ILE A 99 -4.98 13.29 7.69
N THR A 100 -5.09 13.20 6.37
CA THR A 100 -5.43 11.94 5.66
C THR A 100 -4.41 10.84 5.97
N HIS A 101 -3.11 11.14 5.93
CA HIS A 101 -2.04 10.20 6.30
C HIS A 101 -2.16 9.75 7.76
N THR A 102 -2.42 10.68 8.67
CA THR A 102 -2.60 10.35 10.09
C THR A 102 -3.80 9.43 10.31
N LEU A 103 -4.93 9.70 9.65
CA LEU A 103 -6.12 8.84 9.71
C LEU A 103 -5.85 7.45 9.13
N MET A 104 -5.15 7.38 7.99
CA MET A 104 -4.73 6.11 7.39
C MET A 104 -3.79 5.32 8.31
N ALA A 105 -2.87 5.97 9.01
CA ALA A 105 -1.97 5.31 9.97
C ALA A 105 -2.76 4.73 11.16
N ILE A 106 -3.75 5.48 11.69
CA ILE A 106 -4.62 5.01 12.77
C ILE A 106 -5.47 3.81 12.30
N LEU A 107 -6.09 3.90 11.14
CA LEU A 107 -6.90 2.82 10.58
C LEU A 107 -6.07 1.58 10.27
N TYR A 108 -4.85 1.75 9.75
CA TYR A 108 -3.95 0.63 9.54
C TYR A 108 -3.54 -0.03 10.86
N GLY A 109 -3.24 0.75 11.90
CA GLY A 109 -3.01 0.24 13.25
C GLY A 109 -4.20 -0.56 13.79
N ALA A 110 -5.42 -0.06 13.60
CA ALA A 110 -6.64 -0.77 13.98
C ALA A 110 -6.84 -2.07 13.18
N PHE A 111 -6.53 -2.05 11.87
CA PHE A 111 -6.53 -3.24 11.03
C PHE A 111 -5.54 -4.30 11.56
N LEU A 112 -4.30 -3.91 11.85
CA LEU A 112 -3.29 -4.79 12.43
C LEU A 112 -3.72 -5.34 13.79
N ALA A 113 -4.31 -4.52 14.66
CA ALA A 113 -4.79 -4.97 15.97
C ALA A 113 -5.82 -6.12 15.87
N HIS A 114 -6.64 -6.14 14.81
CA HIS A 114 -7.60 -7.21 14.57
C HIS A 114 -7.01 -8.40 13.78
N LEU A 115 -6.01 -8.15 12.94
CA LEU A 115 -5.40 -9.16 12.08
C LEU A 115 -4.32 -9.97 12.81
N LEU A 116 -3.45 -9.31 13.56
CA LEU A 116 -2.25 -9.91 14.16
C LEU A 116 -2.55 -11.06 15.13
N PRO A 117 -3.56 -11.01 16.02
CA PRO A 117 -3.88 -12.14 16.88
C PRO A 117 -4.22 -13.40 16.09
N ILE A 118 -4.91 -13.23 14.96
CA ILE A 118 -5.30 -14.35 14.10
C ILE A 118 -4.11 -14.80 13.24
N LEU A 119 -3.25 -13.89 12.80
CA LEU A 119 -2.01 -14.25 12.09
C LEU A 119 -1.06 -15.03 13.00
N PHE A 120 -0.98 -14.67 14.28
CA PHE A 120 -0.12 -15.34 15.26
C PHE A 120 -0.58 -16.77 15.54
N THR A 121 -1.89 -17.01 15.70
CA THR A 121 -2.40 -18.38 15.83
C THR A 121 -2.16 -19.21 14.58
N ARG A 122 -2.22 -18.60 13.39
CA ARG A 122 -1.92 -19.27 12.10
C ARG A 122 -0.44 -19.52 11.88
N LEU A 123 0.44 -18.69 12.44
CA LEU A 123 1.90 -18.83 12.34
C LEU A 123 2.39 -20.13 12.99
N LEU A 124 1.77 -20.53 14.11
CA LEU A 124 2.13 -21.75 14.84
C LEU A 124 1.50 -23.02 14.27
N ALA A 125 0.64 -22.90 13.25
CA ALA A 125 0.00 -24.03 12.59
C ALA A 125 0.88 -24.61 11.46
N PRO A 126 0.65 -25.86 11.02
CA PRO A 126 1.34 -26.44 9.87
C PRO A 126 1.18 -25.57 8.61
N THR A 127 2.25 -25.45 7.83
CA THR A 127 2.26 -24.67 6.57
C THR A 127 1.23 -25.19 5.59
N ARG A 128 0.25 -24.34 5.25
CA ARG A 128 -0.76 -24.61 4.22
C ARG A 128 -1.43 -23.32 3.78
N VAL A 129 -2.12 -23.39 2.65
CA VAL A 129 -3.03 -22.34 2.18
C VAL A 129 -4.43 -22.94 2.11
N ARG A 130 -5.42 -22.23 2.65
CA ARG A 130 -6.84 -22.59 2.57
C ARG A 130 -7.60 -21.51 1.82
N ALA A 131 -8.68 -21.87 1.13
CA ALA A 131 -9.59 -20.87 0.60
C ALA A 131 -10.22 -20.05 1.74
N ALA A 132 -10.28 -18.74 1.60
CA ALA A 132 -10.94 -17.88 2.57
C ALA A 132 -12.46 -18.06 2.51
N HIS A 133 -13.09 -18.16 3.67
CA HIS A 133 -14.55 -18.19 3.80
C HIS A 133 -15.07 -16.78 4.11
N ASN A 134 -14.81 -15.86 3.18
CA ASN A 134 -15.35 -14.50 3.25
C ASN A 134 -16.74 -14.46 2.59
N GLU A 135 -17.50 -13.41 2.88
CA GLU A 135 -18.68 -13.09 2.08
C GLU A 135 -18.24 -12.82 0.63
N THR A 136 -18.89 -13.47 -0.33
CA THR A 136 -18.47 -13.47 -1.74
C THR A 136 -18.29 -12.05 -2.30
N TRP A 137 -19.16 -11.12 -1.94
CA TRP A 137 -19.08 -9.74 -2.42
C TRP A 137 -17.86 -8.98 -1.84
N LEU A 138 -17.45 -9.27 -0.59
CA LEU A 138 -16.24 -8.69 0.01
C LEU A 138 -14.98 -9.16 -0.73
N ALA A 139 -14.92 -10.44 -1.09
CA ALA A 139 -13.79 -10.99 -1.84
C ALA A 139 -13.66 -10.32 -3.22
N TYR A 140 -14.77 -10.10 -3.92
CA TYR A 140 -14.76 -9.36 -5.19
C TYR A 140 -14.38 -7.89 -5.03
N LEU A 141 -14.87 -7.22 -3.98
CA LEU A 141 -14.50 -5.83 -3.72
C LEU A 141 -13.01 -5.67 -3.40
N LEU A 142 -12.45 -6.54 -2.57
CA LEU A 142 -11.01 -6.59 -2.31
C LEU A 142 -10.22 -6.88 -3.59
N THR A 143 -10.71 -7.76 -4.45
CA THR A 143 -10.09 -8.03 -5.76
C THR A 143 -10.11 -6.79 -6.65
N ALA A 144 -11.22 -6.06 -6.71
CA ALA A 144 -11.32 -4.82 -7.47
C ALA A 144 -10.34 -3.75 -6.95
N LEU A 145 -10.23 -3.58 -5.62
CA LEU A 145 -9.24 -2.71 -5.01
C LEU A 145 -7.81 -3.15 -5.35
N ALA A 146 -7.53 -4.46 -5.27
CA ALA A 146 -6.23 -5.02 -5.62
C ALA A 146 -5.82 -4.68 -7.06
N LEU A 147 -6.71 -4.91 -8.01
CA LEU A 147 -6.46 -4.59 -9.41
C LEU A 147 -6.27 -3.09 -9.61
N GLY A 148 -7.08 -2.26 -8.94
CA GLY A 148 -6.93 -0.80 -8.97
C GLY A 148 -5.53 -0.36 -8.51
N VAL A 149 -5.11 -0.76 -7.31
CA VAL A 149 -3.80 -0.37 -6.78
C VAL A 149 -2.65 -0.97 -7.57
N LEU A 150 -2.77 -2.19 -8.12
CA LEU A 150 -1.73 -2.78 -8.95
C LEU A 150 -1.56 -2.06 -10.30
N CYS A 151 -2.66 -1.61 -10.92
CA CYS A 151 -2.60 -0.77 -12.12
C CYS A 151 -1.86 0.54 -11.82
N PHE A 152 -2.13 1.16 -10.68
CA PHE A 152 -1.42 2.36 -10.22
C PHE A 152 0.04 2.08 -9.91
N ALA A 153 0.35 0.95 -9.26
CA ALA A 153 1.72 0.55 -8.98
C ALA A 153 2.57 0.45 -10.26
N VAL A 154 2.06 -0.24 -11.29
CA VAL A 154 2.76 -0.38 -12.58
C VAL A 154 2.99 1.00 -13.21
N ARG A 155 1.99 1.87 -13.20
CA ARG A 155 2.09 3.22 -13.74
C ARG A 155 3.15 4.04 -13.02
N ASP A 156 3.09 4.06 -11.69
CA ASP A 156 3.93 4.90 -10.85
C ASP A 156 5.39 4.45 -10.94
N LEU A 157 5.67 3.14 -10.88
CA LEU A 157 7.01 2.59 -11.07
C LEU A 157 7.56 2.87 -12.48
N THR A 158 6.73 2.76 -13.52
CA THR A 158 7.14 3.05 -14.90
C THR A 158 7.54 4.52 -15.04
N LYS A 159 6.68 5.44 -14.60
CA LYS A 159 6.95 6.89 -14.64
C LYS A 159 8.14 7.28 -13.78
N ALA A 160 8.31 6.66 -12.61
CA ALA A 160 9.46 6.91 -11.76
C ALA A 160 10.77 6.52 -12.45
N SER A 161 10.79 5.36 -13.12
CA SER A 161 11.96 4.92 -13.89
C SER A 161 12.30 5.87 -15.03
N GLU A 162 11.30 6.42 -15.72
CA GLU A 162 11.49 7.41 -16.78
C GLU A 162 12.04 8.73 -16.24
N MET A 163 11.52 9.21 -15.12
CA MET A 163 12.00 10.42 -14.45
C MET A 163 13.44 10.27 -13.96
N GLN A 164 13.77 9.14 -13.32
CA GLN A 164 15.12 8.85 -12.85
C GLN A 164 16.13 8.86 -14.01
N ARG A 165 15.81 8.20 -15.13
CA ARG A 165 16.68 8.20 -16.32
C ARG A 165 16.91 9.62 -16.87
N ARG A 166 15.90 10.49 -16.83
CA ARG A 166 16.02 11.89 -17.28
C ARG A 166 16.87 12.72 -16.33
N ASP A 167 16.73 12.52 -15.03
CA ASP A 167 17.52 13.21 -14.01
C ASP A 167 19.02 12.82 -14.10
N ASP A 168 19.30 11.52 -14.23
CA ASP A 168 20.66 11.00 -14.42
C ASP A 168 21.32 11.55 -15.71
N ALA A 169 20.56 11.65 -16.79
CA ALA A 169 21.05 12.22 -18.04
C ALA A 169 21.35 13.73 -17.91
N ALA A 170 20.52 14.48 -17.20
CA ALA A 170 20.74 15.92 -16.97
C ALA A 170 22.00 16.19 -16.12
N LEU A 171 22.33 15.29 -15.18
CA LEU A 171 23.54 15.38 -14.38
C LEU A 171 24.82 15.09 -15.19
N ARG A 172 24.76 14.24 -16.22
CA ARG A 172 25.92 13.93 -17.08
C ARG A 172 26.31 15.03 -18.06
N VAL A 173 25.41 15.98 -18.31
CA VAL A 173 25.63 17.11 -19.24
C VAL A 173 26.16 18.35 -18.50
N ARG A 174 26.18 18.33 -17.16
CA ARG A 174 26.74 19.40 -16.32
C ARG A 174 28.17 19.08 -15.91
#